data_AF-A0A6C8H454-F1
#
_entry.id   AF-A0A6C8H454-F1
#
_cell.length_a   1.000
_cell.length_b   1.000
_cell.length_c   1.000
_cell.angle_alpha   90.00
_cell.angle_beta   90.00
_cell.angle_gamma   90.00
#
_symmetry.space_group_name_H-M   'P 1'
#
loop_
_entity.id
_entity.type
_entity.pdbx_description
1 polymer ?
#
loop_
_entity_poly.entity_id
_entity_poly.type
_entity_poly.pdbx_seq_one_letter_code
_entity_poly.pdbx_strand_id
1 'polypeptide(L)' 'MSGLALGQTVLSKACLAAGMEFDGEKAHSALYDTERTAVLFCEIVNRWKRLGGWPLPLPTDK' A
#
# COMPACT_ATOMS: atom_id res chain seq x y z
N MET A 1 0.61 -3.56 7.51
CA MET A 1 1.21 -3.35 6.16
C MET A 1 1.64 -1.90 5.97
N SER A 2 0.71 -0.93 6.05
CA SER A 2 0.99 0.49 5.80
C SER A 2 1.98 1.13 6.78
N GLY A 3 2.02 0.68 8.04
CA GLY A 3 2.97 1.20 9.04
C GLY A 3 4.44 0.91 8.69
N LEU A 4 4.72 -0.21 8.04
CA LEU A 4 6.08 -0.59 7.62
C LEU A 4 6.47 0.08 6.30
N ALA A 5 5.52 0.17 5.35
CA ALA A 5 5.79 0.69 4.02
C ALA A 5 5.71 2.23 3.91
N LEU A 6 4.91 2.88 4.76
CA LEU A 6 4.60 4.32 4.70
C LEU A 6 4.76 5.03 6.05
N GLY A 7 5.08 4.32 7.13
CA GLY A 7 5.18 4.91 8.48
C GLY A 7 3.83 5.29 9.11
N GLN A 8 2.70 4.94 8.48
CA GLN A 8 1.36 5.30 8.92
C GLN A 8 0.50 4.07 9.21
N THR A 9 -0.11 4.00 10.39
CA THR A 9 -1.01 2.90 10.79
C THR A 9 -2.49 3.21 10.57
N VAL A 10 -2.84 4.48 10.43
CA VAL A 10 -4.21 4.94 10.13
C VAL A 10 -4.42 4.93 8.62
N LEU A 11 -5.50 4.27 8.15
CA LEU A 11 -5.79 4.10 6.72
C LEU A 11 -5.83 5.42 5.95
N SER A 12 -6.52 6.43 6.49
CA SER A 12 -6.60 7.75 5.87
C SER A 12 -5.23 8.40 5.66
N LYS A 13 -4.36 8.35 6.67
CA LYS A 13 -2.99 8.87 6.60
C LYS A 13 -2.13 8.09 5.63
N ALA A 14 -2.30 6.77 5.57
CA ALA A 14 -1.59 5.92 4.63
C ALA A 14 -2.02 6.18 3.18
N CYS A 15 -3.32 6.39 2.93
CA CYS A 15 -3.82 6.76 1.61
C CYS A 15 -3.25 8.10 1.16
N LEU A 16 -3.29 9.12 2.02
CA LEU A 16 -2.71 10.43 1.72
C LEU A 16 -1.18 10.35 1.48
N ALA A 17 -0.45 9.58 2.29
CA ALA A 17 0.99 9.39 2.12
C ALA A 17 1.35 8.62 0.84
N ALA A 18 0.43 7.80 0.33
CA ALA A 18 0.54 7.14 -0.97
C ALA A 18 0.02 8.00 -2.13
N GLY A 19 -0.37 9.26 -1.89
CA GLY A 19 -0.88 10.18 -2.90
C GLY A 19 -2.31 9.87 -3.37
N MET A 20 -3.07 9.10 -2.58
CA MET A 20 -4.45 8.72 -2.88
C MET A 20 -5.43 9.55 -2.06
N GLU A 21 -6.52 9.95 -2.69
CA GLU A 21 -7.62 10.61 -1.99
C GLU A 21 -8.33 9.64 -1.04
N PHE A 22 -8.66 10.15 0.15
CA PHE A 22 -9.41 9.42 1.17
C PHE A 22 -10.58 10.28 1.65
N ASP A 23 -11.78 9.93 1.21
CA ASP A 23 -13.03 10.47 1.71
C ASP A 23 -13.39 9.87 3.08
N GLY A 24 -13.38 10.71 4.12
CA GLY A 24 -13.70 10.32 5.50
C GLY A 24 -15.19 10.06 5.73
N GLU A 25 -16.08 10.63 4.92
CA GLU A 25 -17.53 10.41 5.06
C GLU A 25 -17.92 8.99 4.63
N LYS A 26 -17.15 8.40 3.71
CA LYS A 26 -17.34 7.03 3.21
C LYS A 26 -16.57 5.97 3.99
N ALA A 27 -15.71 6.37 4.93
CA ALA A 27 -14.87 5.50 5.76
C ALA A 27 -15.66 4.63 6.77
N HIS A 28 -17.00 4.67 6.73
CA HIS A 28 -17.89 3.81 7.50
C HIS A 28 -18.50 2.68 6.66
N SER A 29 -18.20 2.64 5.35
CA SER A 29 -18.61 1.57 4.45
C SER A 29 -17.50 0.54 4.33
N ALA A 30 -17.77 -0.70 4.74
CA ALA A 30 -16.83 -1.81 4.59
C ALA A 30 -16.39 -2.03 3.14
N LEU A 31 -17.25 -1.74 2.17
CA LEU A 31 -16.92 -1.79 0.74
C LEU A 31 -15.84 -0.77 0.39
N TYR A 32 -16.02 0.47 0.83
CA TYR A 32 -15.09 1.57 0.55
C TYR A 32 -13.74 1.34 1.24
N ASP A 33 -13.76 0.88 2.49
CA ASP A 33 -12.54 0.53 3.21
C ASP A 33 -11.78 -0.62 2.54
N THR A 34 -12.49 -1.63 2.03
CA THR A 34 -11.87 -2.76 1.31
C THR A 34 -11.27 -2.30 -0.01
N GLU A 35 -11.98 -1.46 -0.77
CA GLU A 35 -11.49 -0.89 -2.02
C GLU A 35 -10.22 -0.06 -1.80
N ARG A 36 -10.25 0.88 -0.84
CA ARG A 36 -9.11 1.74 -0.52
C ARG A 36 -7.92 0.94 0.02
N THR A 37 -8.18 -0.08 0.83
CA THR A 37 -7.14 -0.97 1.35
C THR A 37 -6.52 -1.81 0.22
N ALA A 38 -7.31 -2.30 -0.73
CA ALA A 38 -6.82 -3.05 -1.88
C ALA A 38 -5.93 -2.17 -2.78
N VAL A 39 -6.36 -0.94 -3.07
CA VAL A 39 -5.54 0.00 -3.85
C VAL A 39 -4.24 0.33 -3.11
N LEU A 40 -4.31 0.60 -1.80
CA LEU A 40 -3.14 0.86 -0.97
C LEU A 40 -2.16 -0.32 -0.95
N PHE A 41 -2.67 -1.54 -0.84
CA PHE A 41 -1.85 -2.76 -0.88
C PHE A 41 -1.15 -2.90 -2.23
N CYS A 42 -1.89 -2.76 -3.33
CA CYS A 42 -1.33 -2.80 -4.67
C CYS A 42 -0.23 -1.76 -4.86
N GLU A 43 -0.42 -0.54 -4.37
CA GLU A 43 0.58 0.50 -4.50
C GLU A 43 1.84 0.21 -3.68
N ILE A 44 1.71 -0.35 -2.47
CA ILE A 44 2.86 -0.78 -1.65
C ILE A 44 3.67 -1.86 -2.39
N VAL A 45 3.01 -2.89 -2.91
CA VAL A 45 3.68 -4.00 -3.63
C VAL A 45 4.33 -3.50 -4.92
N ASN A 46 3.61 -2.67 -5.69
CA ASN A 46 4.13 -2.10 -6.92
C ASN A 46 5.30 -1.17 -6.66
N ARG A 47 5.28 -0.38 -5.58
CA ARG A 47 6.40 0.46 -5.17
C ARG A 47 7.63 -0.37 -4.82
N TRP A 48 7.47 -1.46 -4.07
CA TRP A 48 8.56 -2.38 -3.75
C TRP A 48 9.19 -2.97 -5.01
N LYS A 49 8.36 -3.39 -5.98
CA LYS A 49 8.81 -3.85 -7.30
C LYS A 49 9.57 -2.75 -8.08
N ARG A 50 9.04 -1.52 -8.13
CA ARG A 50 9.70 -0.38 -8.82
C ARG A 50 11.05 0.00 -8.23
N LEU A 51 11.23 -0.21 -6.92
CA LEU A 51 12.49 0.02 -6.22
C LEU A 51 13.48 -1.16 -6.33
N GLY A 52 13.14 -2.20 -7.07
CA GLY A 52 14.03 -3.37 -7.28
C GLY A 52 14.05 -4.36 -6.12
N GLY A 53 13.13 -4.25 -5.16
CA GLY A 53 13.03 -5.22 -4.06
C GLY A 53 12.38 -6.56 -4.48
N TRP A 54 11.80 -6.62 -5.68
CA TRP A 54 11.25 -7.83 -6.28
C TRP A 54 11.33 -7.77 -7.83
N PRO A 55 11.62 -8.88 -8.54
CA PRO A 55 11.92 -10.22 -8.03
C PRO A 55 13.23 -10.27 -7.26
N LEU A 56 13.31 -11.19 -6.28
CA LEU A 56 14.58 -11.46 -5.60
C LEU A 56 15.61 -11.93 -6.65
N PRO A 57 16.89 -11.55 -6.52
CA PRO A 57 17.92 -12.08 -7.40
C PRO A 57 17.90 -13.61 -7.32
N LEU A 58 17.81 -14.26 -8.48
CA LEU A 58 17.89 -15.71 -8.56
C LEU A 58 19.22 -16.14 -7.91
N PRO A 59 19.23 -17.25 -7.14
CA PRO A 59 20.49 -17.81 -6.66
C PRO A 59 21.38 -18.04 -7.88
N THR A 60 22.51 -17.34 -7.93
CA THR A 60 23.56 -17.69 -8.89
C THR A 60 24.07 -19.06 -8.45
N ASP A 61 23.67 -20.10 -9.17
CA ASP A 61 24.26 -21.43 -9.02
C ASP A 61 25.78 -21.29 -9.03
N LYS A 62 26.41 -21.69 -7.93
CA LYS A 62 27.86 -21.77 -7.77
C LYS A 62 28.35 -23.14 -8.21
#